data_AF-A0A7K4GZ52-F1
#
_entry.id   AF-A0A7K4GZ52-F1
#
_cell.length_a   1.000
_cell.length_b   1.000
_cell.length_c   1.000
_cell.angle_alpha   90.00
_cell.angle_beta   90.00
_cell.angle_gamma   90.00
#
_symmetry.space_group_name_H-M   'P 1'
#
loop_
_entity.id
_entity.type
_entity.pdbx_description
1 polymer ?
#
loop_
_entity_poly.entity_id
_entity_poly.type
_entity_poly.pdbx_seq_one_letter_code
_entity_poly.pdbx_strand_id
1 'polypeptide(L)'
;MWLVLLIWVIVIFGATIFISQYIKMYQREDVAIALYILFITMSQILAVKIGDFSIGNFQITAPVAVLIFPFTFQITDMVNENFGQKKTHRMIFIAFITQIIMVVFIWFSIEISGASFWGFDWDSDPIEAQRFWENFLGSTLRITAASWIAFLITENLDAVLFAKFKKLTKDRNLWLRNVFSDIPT
;
A
#
# COMPACT_ATOMS: atom_id res chain seq x y z
N MET A 1 -3.31 -2.46 -23.43
CA MET A 1 -3.55 -1.41 -22.41
C MET A 1 -5.02 -1.29 -22.06
N TRP A 2 -5.92 -1.03 -23.01
CA TRP A 2 -7.37 -0.86 -22.74
C TRP A 2 -8.03 -2.02 -21.99
N LEU A 3 -7.71 -3.27 -22.32
CA LEU A 3 -8.22 -4.44 -21.58
C LEU A 3 -7.78 -4.43 -20.11
N VAL A 4 -6.51 -4.09 -19.84
CA VAL A 4 -5.96 -4.02 -18.49
C VAL A 4 -6.67 -2.92 -17.69
N LEU A 5 -6.87 -1.74 -18.30
CA LEU A 5 -7.61 -0.64 -17.67
C LEU A 5 -9.07 -1.00 -17.40
N LEU A 6 -9.74 -1.66 -18.35
CA LEU A 6 -11.12 -2.10 -18.17
C LEU A 6 -11.26 -3.12 -17.03
N ILE A 7 -10.40 -4.13 -17.00
CA ILE A 7 -10.36 -5.10 -15.90
C ILE A 7 -10.06 -4.39 -14.58
N TRP A 8 -9.08 -3.47 -14.57
CA TRP A 8 -8.71 -2.71 -13.39
C TRP A 8 -9.89 -1.91 -12.82
N VAL A 9 -10.64 -1.20 -13.68
CA VAL A 9 -11.85 -0.48 -13.29
C VAL A 9 -12.90 -1.43 -12.70
N ILE A 10 -13.16 -2.57 -13.36
CA ILE A 10 -14.11 -3.58 -12.86
C ILE A 10 -13.69 -4.09 -11.48
N VAL A 11 -12.40 -4.35 -11.27
CA VAL A 11 -11.88 -4.82 -9.97
C VAL A 11 -12.04 -3.74 -8.90
N ILE A 12 -11.78 -2.46 -9.21
CA ILE A 12 -12.02 -1.35 -8.26
C ILE A 12 -13.48 -1.31 -7.84
N PHE A 13 -14.40 -1.25 -8.79
CA PHE A 13 -15.82 -1.18 -8.47
C PHE A 13 -16.31 -2.44 -7.75
N GLY A 14 -15.84 -3.62 -8.15
CA GLY A 14 -16.14 -4.88 -7.48
C GLY A 14 -15.68 -4.90 -6.03
N ALA A 15 -14.42 -4.52 -5.78
CA ALA A 15 -13.85 -4.44 -4.43
C ALA A 15 -14.61 -3.39 -3.58
N THR A 16 -14.92 -2.23 -4.16
CA THR A 16 -15.72 -1.16 -3.52
C THR A 16 -17.05 -1.70 -3.00
N ILE A 17 -17.81 -2.33 -3.91
CA ILE A 17 -19.16 -2.83 -3.60
C ILE A 17 -19.06 -3.93 -2.55
N PHE A 18 -18.12 -4.85 -2.70
CA PHE A 18 -17.90 -5.93 -1.74
C PHE A 18 -17.60 -5.42 -0.33
N ILE A 19 -16.63 -4.50 -0.19
CA ILE A 19 -16.26 -3.93 1.11
C ILE A 19 -17.43 -3.15 1.70
N SER A 20 -18.08 -2.30 0.92
CA SER A 20 -19.21 -1.50 1.38
C SER A 20 -20.38 -2.36 1.85
N GLN A 21 -20.75 -3.39 1.08
CA GLN A 21 -21.83 -4.30 1.46
C GLN A 21 -21.48 -5.10 2.72
N TYR A 22 -20.25 -5.58 2.83
CA TYR A 22 -19.79 -6.31 4.01
C TYR A 22 -19.81 -5.43 5.27
N ILE A 23 -19.29 -4.19 5.19
CA ILE A 23 -19.31 -3.23 6.31
C ILE A 23 -20.75 -2.94 6.73
N LYS A 24 -21.66 -2.71 5.76
CA LYS A 24 -23.08 -2.44 6.05
C LYS A 24 -23.76 -3.63 6.74
N MET A 25 -23.50 -4.85 6.28
CA MET A 25 -24.14 -6.07 6.78
C MET A 25 -23.63 -6.49 8.16
N TYR A 26 -22.31 -6.49 8.36
CA TYR A 26 -21.70 -7.04 9.56
C TYR A 26 -21.23 -5.99 10.57
N GLN A 27 -21.11 -4.72 10.16
CA GLN A 27 -20.58 -3.63 10.99
C GLN A 27 -19.17 -3.94 11.51
N ARG A 28 -18.34 -4.56 10.66
CA ARG A 28 -16.95 -4.95 10.95
C ARG A 28 -15.99 -4.49 9.87
N GLU A 29 -14.79 -4.15 10.30
CA GLU A 29 -13.68 -3.63 9.51
C GLU A 29 -12.65 -4.69 9.12
N ASP A 30 -12.87 -5.97 9.47
CA ASP A 30 -11.92 -7.07 9.26
C ASP A 30 -11.63 -7.34 7.78
N VAL A 31 -12.64 -7.32 6.91
CA VAL A 31 -12.44 -7.42 5.45
C VAL A 31 -11.65 -6.24 4.90
N ALA A 32 -11.92 -5.03 5.39
CA ALA A 32 -11.19 -3.84 4.99
C ALA A 32 -9.70 -3.94 5.40
N ILE A 33 -9.42 -4.38 6.63
CA ILE A 33 -8.06 -4.63 7.11
C ILE A 33 -7.35 -5.67 6.22
N ALA A 34 -7.99 -6.80 5.93
CA ALA A 34 -7.39 -7.87 5.13
C ALA A 34 -7.03 -7.40 3.71
N LEU A 35 -7.95 -6.70 3.04
CA LEU A 35 -7.72 -6.18 1.70
C LEU A 35 -6.71 -5.04 1.69
N TYR A 36 -6.70 -4.18 2.72
CA TYR A 36 -5.70 -3.12 2.86
C TYR A 36 -4.28 -3.69 2.99
N ILE A 37 -4.09 -4.73 3.83
CA ILE A 37 -2.81 -5.44 3.96
C ILE A 37 -2.40 -6.06 2.63
N LEU A 38 -3.33 -6.73 1.94
CA LEU A 38 -3.07 -7.34 0.64
C LEU A 38 -2.60 -6.30 -0.38
N PHE A 39 -3.33 -5.19 -0.49
CA PHE A 39 -2.99 -4.14 -1.44
C PHE A 39 -1.66 -3.46 -1.13
N ILE A 40 -1.38 -3.11 0.13
CA ILE A 40 -0.07 -2.56 0.49
C ILE A 40 1.05 -3.56 0.17
N THR A 41 0.89 -4.83 0.54
CA THR A 41 1.89 -5.87 0.26
C THR A 41 2.15 -5.99 -1.25
N MET A 42 1.09 -6.07 -2.05
CA MET A 42 1.21 -6.13 -3.50
C MET A 42 1.84 -4.85 -4.08
N SER A 43 1.56 -3.68 -3.51
CA SER A 43 2.15 -2.42 -3.97
C SER A 43 3.67 -2.40 -3.81
N GLN A 44 4.20 -2.94 -2.70
CA GLN A 44 5.64 -3.01 -2.46
C GLN A 44 6.33 -3.91 -3.49
N ILE A 45 5.75 -5.06 -3.79
CA ILE A 45 6.31 -6.03 -4.75
C ILE A 45 6.21 -5.50 -6.19
N LEU A 46 5.04 -4.95 -6.57
CA LEU A 46 4.83 -4.45 -7.94
C LEU A 46 5.55 -3.13 -8.22
N ALA A 47 5.98 -2.39 -7.19
CA ALA A 47 6.72 -1.15 -7.35
C ALA A 47 8.08 -1.35 -8.04
N VAL A 48 8.66 -2.55 -7.97
CA VAL A 48 9.93 -2.89 -8.63
C VAL A 48 9.81 -2.81 -10.16
N LYS A 49 8.62 -3.11 -10.71
CA LYS A 49 8.38 -3.05 -12.16
C LYS A 49 7.96 -1.63 -12.56
N ILE A 50 8.77 -0.99 -13.40
CA ILE A 50 8.39 0.24 -14.09
C ILE A 50 7.66 -0.15 -15.38
N GLY A 51 6.48 0.44 -15.60
CA GLY A 51 5.65 0.19 -16.76
C GLY A 51 5.38 1.46 -17.56
N ASP A 52 5.22 1.30 -18.87
CA ASP A 52 4.76 2.35 -19.78
C ASP A 52 3.25 2.22 -20.00
N PHE A 53 2.53 3.26 -19.63
CA PHE A 53 1.08 3.36 -19.74
C PHE A 53 0.70 4.31 -20.89
N SER A 54 0.23 3.75 -22.00
CA SER A 54 -0.29 4.52 -23.13
C SER A 54 -1.78 4.81 -22.93
N ILE A 55 -2.11 6.07 -22.62
CA ILE A 55 -3.48 6.56 -22.43
C ILE A 55 -3.79 7.55 -23.55
N GLY A 56 -4.48 7.09 -24.58
CA GLY A 56 -4.69 7.88 -25.80
C GLY A 56 -3.34 8.25 -26.45
N ASN A 57 -3.06 9.55 -26.56
CA ASN A 57 -1.83 10.07 -27.15
C ASN A 57 -0.72 10.33 -26.11
N PHE A 58 -0.97 10.07 -24.83
CA PHE A 58 0.01 10.29 -23.77
C PHE A 58 0.66 8.97 -23.37
N GLN A 59 1.97 9.02 -23.12
CA GLN A 59 2.73 7.92 -22.54
C GLN A 59 3.20 8.33 -21.16
N ILE A 60 2.82 7.56 -20.15
CA ILE A 60 3.16 7.79 -18.75
C ILE A 60 4.02 6.63 -18.28
N THR A 61 5.23 6.92 -17.81
CA THR A 61 6.12 5.91 -17.23
C THR A 61 6.02 6.00 -15.71
N ALA A 62 5.61 4.90 -15.07
CA ALA A 62 5.46 4.85 -13.61
C ALA A 62 5.64 3.43 -13.07
N PRO A 63 5.94 3.26 -11.77
CA PRO A 63 5.86 1.95 -11.13
C PRO A 63 4.46 1.33 -11.28
N VAL A 64 4.40 0.03 -11.54
CA VAL A 64 3.12 -0.69 -11.72
C VAL A 64 2.24 -0.63 -10.45
N ALA A 65 2.86 -0.41 -9.28
CA ALA A 65 2.18 -0.16 -8.02
C ALA A 65 1.16 0.99 -8.05
N VAL A 66 1.27 1.94 -8.99
CA VAL A 66 0.30 3.04 -9.16
C VAL A 66 -1.14 2.52 -9.36
N LEU A 67 -1.30 1.33 -9.94
CA LEU A 67 -2.61 0.69 -10.09
C LEU A 67 -3.25 0.32 -8.75
N ILE A 68 -2.48 0.19 -7.67
CA ILE A 68 -2.99 -0.26 -6.37
C ILE A 68 -3.41 0.91 -5.48
N PHE A 69 -2.73 2.06 -5.55
CA PHE A 69 -2.98 3.17 -4.63
C PHE A 69 -4.43 3.67 -4.57
N PRO A 70 -5.21 3.71 -5.66
CA PRO A 70 -6.63 4.08 -5.58
C PRO A 70 -7.43 3.16 -4.66
N PHE A 71 -7.11 1.86 -4.60
CA PHE A 71 -7.75 0.92 -3.68
C PHE A 71 -7.37 1.22 -2.22
N THR A 72 -6.11 1.54 -1.94
CA THR A 72 -5.66 1.81 -0.57
C THR A 72 -6.29 3.08 0.01
N PHE A 73 -6.40 4.14 -0.80
CA PHE A 73 -7.10 5.36 -0.37
C PHE A 73 -8.58 5.10 -0.12
N GLN A 74 -9.23 4.43 -1.06
CA GLN A 74 -10.64 4.08 -0.92
C GLN A 74 -10.95 3.28 0.36
N ILE A 75 -10.14 2.27 0.69
CA ILE A 75 -10.37 1.49 1.92
C ILE A 75 -10.17 2.36 3.16
N THR A 76 -9.13 3.19 3.16
CA THR A 76 -8.84 4.10 4.28
C THR A 76 -10.02 5.04 4.52
N ASP A 77 -10.58 5.63 3.46
CA ASP A 77 -11.75 6.51 3.53
C ASP A 77 -12.99 5.77 4.04
N MET A 78 -13.28 4.58 3.51
CA MET A 78 -14.42 3.77 3.96
C MET A 78 -14.32 3.40 5.44
N VAL A 79 -13.14 3.00 5.91
CA VAL A 79 -12.94 2.67 7.32
C VAL A 79 -13.07 3.91 8.19
N ASN A 80 -12.55 5.04 7.74
CA ASN A 80 -12.65 6.29 8.48
C ASN A 80 -14.10 6.77 8.60
N GLU A 81 -14.87 6.72 7.52
CA GLU A 81 -16.26 7.16 7.50
C GLU A 81 -17.15 6.27 8.39
N ASN A 82 -16.95 4.94 8.36
CA ASN A 82 -17.83 4.01 9.07
C ASN A 82 -17.39 3.74 10.52
N PHE A 83 -16.09 3.78 10.81
CA PHE A 83 -15.53 3.36 12.10
C PHE A 83 -14.71 4.44 12.82
N GLY A 84 -14.44 5.55 12.14
CA GLY A 84 -13.72 6.69 12.67
C GLY A 84 -12.20 6.51 12.73
N GLN A 85 -11.52 7.63 12.93
CA GLN A 85 -10.07 7.79 12.97
C GLN A 85 -9.33 6.71 13.77
N LYS A 86 -9.79 6.38 14.99
CA LYS A 86 -9.09 5.42 15.86
C LYS A 86 -8.99 4.03 15.23
N LYS A 87 -10.02 3.63 14.49
CA LYS A 87 -10.10 2.32 13.84
C LYS A 87 -9.27 2.30 12.56
N THR A 88 -9.26 3.39 11.81
CA THR A 88 -8.37 3.62 10.66
C THR A 88 -6.91 3.52 11.07
N HIS A 89 -6.48 4.25 12.11
CA HIS A 89 -5.11 4.18 12.63
C HIS A 89 -4.73 2.79 13.10
N ARG A 90 -5.67 2.07 13.73
CA ARG A 90 -5.43 0.67 14.11
C ARG A 90 -5.23 -0.22 12.89
N MET A 91 -6.01 -0.04 11.82
CA MET A 91 -5.83 -0.76 10.55
C MET A 91 -4.46 -0.47 9.93
N ILE A 92 -4.08 0.81 9.86
CA ILE A 92 -2.78 1.23 9.33
C ILE A 92 -1.63 0.64 10.15
N PHE A 93 -1.74 0.66 11.49
CA PHE A 93 -0.75 0.07 12.37
C PHE A 93 -0.63 -1.46 12.18
N ILE A 94 -1.77 -2.17 12.05
CA ILE A 94 -1.75 -3.61 11.74
C ILE A 94 -1.04 -3.84 10.41
N ALA A 95 -1.36 -3.05 9.37
CA ALA A 95 -0.70 -3.16 8.08
C ALA A 95 0.81 -2.93 8.20
N PHE A 96 1.25 -1.89 8.92
CA PHE A 96 2.65 -1.62 9.19
C PHE A 96 3.39 -2.80 9.83
N ILE A 97 2.83 -3.39 10.90
CA ILE A 97 3.45 -4.56 11.54
C ILE A 97 3.51 -5.76 10.59
N THR A 98 2.45 -6.01 9.80
CA THR A 98 2.48 -7.10 8.81
C THR A 98 3.50 -6.88 7.70
N GLN A 99 3.76 -5.63 7.31
CA GLN A 99 4.83 -5.31 6.36
C GLN A 99 6.21 -5.63 6.94
N ILE A 100 6.43 -5.38 8.23
CA ILE A 100 7.69 -5.74 8.89
C ILE A 100 7.93 -7.24 8.81
N ILE A 101 6.90 -8.02 9.12
CA ILE A 101 6.97 -9.48 9.05
C ILE A 101 7.27 -9.94 7.62
N MET A 102 6.58 -9.37 6.61
CA MET A 102 6.84 -9.66 5.20
C MET A 102 8.30 -9.40 4.82
N VAL A 103 8.85 -8.25 5.21
CA VAL A 103 10.25 -7.87 4.94
C VAL A 103 11.24 -8.87 5.55
N VAL A 104 10.98 -9.34 6.78
CA VAL A 104 11.82 -10.36 7.43
C VAL A 104 11.83 -11.66 6.62
N PHE A 105 10.65 -12.12 6.17
CA PHE A 105 10.57 -13.33 5.35
C PHE A 105 11.19 -13.16 3.96
N ILE A 106 11.05 -11.99 3.33
CA ILE A 106 11.74 -11.67 2.08
C ILE A 106 13.26 -11.73 2.30
N TRP A 107 13.76 -11.15 3.39
CA TRP A 107 15.17 -11.18 3.72
C TRP A 107 15.68 -12.62 3.94
N PHE A 108 14.94 -13.45 4.68
CA PHE A 108 15.26 -14.89 4.79
C PHE A 108 15.34 -15.57 3.43
N SER A 109 14.43 -15.25 2.49
CA SER A 109 14.44 -15.85 1.16
C SER A 109 15.64 -15.46 0.31
N ILE A 110 16.28 -14.32 0.60
CA ILE A 110 17.49 -13.85 -0.10
C ILE A 110 18.73 -14.48 0.53
N GLU A 111 18.79 -14.56 1.86
CA GLU A 111 19.96 -15.08 2.58
C GLU A 111 20.16 -16.60 2.43
N ILE A 112 19.07 -17.34 2.25
CA ILE A 112 19.14 -18.79 2.03
C ILE A 112 19.65 -19.06 0.60
N SER A 113 20.79 -19.75 0.52
CA SER A 113 21.36 -20.18 -0.76
C SER A 113 20.39 -21.07 -1.55
N GLY A 114 20.20 -20.77 -2.83
CA GLY A 114 19.43 -21.60 -3.75
C GLY A 114 19.93 -23.04 -3.83
N ALA A 115 19.00 -23.99 -4.01
CA ALA A 115 19.33 -25.40 -4.19
C ALA A 115 20.02 -25.63 -5.55
N SER A 116 20.85 -26.67 -5.66
CA SER A 116 21.60 -26.98 -6.89
C SER A 116 20.75 -27.35 -8.11
N PHE A 117 19.47 -27.67 -7.90
CA PHE A 117 18.50 -27.96 -8.96
C PHE A 117 17.52 -26.82 -9.21
N TRP A 118 17.61 -25.72 -8.45
CA TRP A 118 16.70 -24.59 -8.58
C TRP A 118 17.22 -23.64 -9.66
N GLY A 119 16.37 -23.32 -10.63
CA GLY A 119 16.68 -22.46 -11.76
C GLY A 119 15.41 -21.79 -12.28
N PHE A 120 15.53 -20.88 -13.24
CA PHE A 120 14.39 -20.34 -14.01
C PHE A 120 13.72 -21.40 -14.89
N ASP A 121 14.53 -22.26 -15.47
CA ASP A 121 14.17 -23.35 -16.38
C ASP A 121 15.07 -24.57 -16.14
N TRP A 122 14.73 -25.71 -16.76
CA TRP A 122 15.44 -26.98 -16.61
C TRP A 122 16.96 -26.94 -16.88
N ASP A 123 17.45 -25.94 -17.61
CA ASP A 123 18.85 -25.81 -18.06
C ASP A 123 19.55 -24.55 -17.50
N SER A 124 18.90 -23.84 -16.58
CA SER A 124 19.42 -22.57 -16.06
C SER A 124 20.34 -22.77 -14.85
N ASP A 125 21.39 -21.94 -14.76
CA ASP A 125 22.35 -21.97 -13.66
C ASP A 125 21.67 -21.49 -12.35
N PRO A 126 21.70 -22.27 -11.27
CA PRO A 126 21.18 -21.86 -9.96
C PRO A 126 21.75 -20.53 -9.45
N ILE A 127 22.98 -20.19 -9.82
CA ILE A 127 23.61 -18.93 -9.43
C ILE A 127 22.93 -17.74 -10.11
N GLU A 128 22.51 -17.89 -11.37
CA GLU A 128 21.76 -16.83 -12.08
C GLU A 128 20.37 -16.67 -11.48
N ALA A 129 19.71 -17.77 -11.13
CA ALA A 129 18.42 -17.77 -10.44
C ALA A 129 18.47 -17.00 -9.12
N GLN A 130 19.48 -17.32 -8.30
CA GLN A 130 19.73 -16.62 -7.05
C GLN A 130 19.96 -15.12 -7.26
N ARG A 131 20.83 -14.73 -8.20
CA ARG A 131 21.13 -13.31 -8.46
C ARG A 131 19.91 -12.50 -8.88
N PHE A 132 19.06 -13.05 -9.73
CA PHE A 132 17.84 -12.34 -10.12
C PHE A 132 16.85 -12.27 -8.96
N TRP A 133 16.73 -13.31 -8.14
CA TRP A 133 15.90 -13.29 -6.93
C TRP A 133 16.35 -12.19 -5.96
N GLU A 134 17.65 -12.09 -5.72
CA GLU A 134 18.28 -11.03 -4.92
C GLU A 134 18.03 -9.65 -5.50
N ASN A 135 18.15 -9.47 -6.82
CA ASN A 135 17.91 -8.18 -7.46
C ASN A 135 16.42 -7.78 -7.38
N PHE A 136 15.51 -8.72 -7.63
CA PHE A 136 14.06 -8.47 -7.62
C PHE A 136 13.55 -8.17 -6.21
N LEU A 137 13.80 -9.06 -5.26
CA LEU A 137 13.30 -8.90 -3.89
C LEU A 137 14.16 -7.95 -3.05
N GLY A 138 15.46 -7.85 -3.32
CA GLY A 138 16.32 -6.86 -2.69
C GLY A 138 15.90 -5.43 -3.03
N SER A 139 15.37 -5.20 -4.23
CA SER A 139 14.73 -3.92 -4.59
C SER A 139 13.46 -3.69 -3.77
N THR A 140 12.62 -4.72 -3.58
CA THR A 140 11.41 -4.66 -2.74
C THR A 140 11.74 -4.27 -1.29
N LEU A 141 12.81 -4.83 -0.72
CA LEU A 141 13.28 -4.50 0.64
C LEU A 141 13.61 -3.00 0.77
N ARG A 142 14.34 -2.45 -0.20
CA ARG A 142 14.72 -1.03 -0.20
C ARG A 142 13.51 -0.10 -0.35
N ILE A 143 12.58 -0.43 -1.25
CA ILE A 143 11.35 0.35 -1.46
C ILE A 143 10.48 0.32 -0.20
N THR A 144 10.37 -0.85 0.45
CA THR A 144 9.61 -0.98 1.69
C THR A 144 10.23 -0.18 2.83
N ALA A 145 11.56 -0.24 2.99
CA ALA A 145 12.27 0.54 3.99
C ALA A 145 12.11 2.06 3.77
N ALA A 146 12.22 2.53 2.53
CA ALA A 146 11.97 3.92 2.18
C ALA A 146 10.52 4.34 2.48
N SER A 147 9.55 3.47 2.17
CA SER A 147 8.13 3.69 2.45
C SER A 147 7.87 3.84 3.94
N TRP A 148 8.52 3.04 4.79
CA TRP A 148 8.37 3.16 6.25
C TRP A 148 8.99 4.42 6.81
N ILE A 149 10.17 4.81 6.33
CA ILE A 149 10.81 6.06 6.75
C ILE A 149 9.91 7.24 6.38
N ALA A 150 9.40 7.25 5.14
CA ALA A 150 8.46 8.26 4.69
C ALA A 150 7.18 8.27 5.55
N PHE A 151 6.59 7.11 5.80
CA PHE A 151 5.40 6.96 6.65
C PHE A 151 5.64 7.50 8.07
N LEU A 152 6.74 7.10 8.73
CA LEU A 152 7.07 7.58 10.07
C LEU A 152 7.30 9.09 10.11
N ILE A 153 7.98 9.65 9.11
CA ILE A 153 8.21 11.10 9.02
C ILE A 153 6.86 11.82 8.86
N THR A 154 6.02 11.36 7.92
CA THR A 154 4.70 11.95 7.66
C THR A 154 3.81 11.91 8.88
N GLU A 155 3.65 10.75 9.52
CA GLU A 155 2.79 10.61 10.72
C GLU A 155 3.26 11.49 11.89
N ASN A 156 4.58 11.58 12.12
CA ASN A 156 5.12 12.46 13.16
C ASN A 156 4.90 13.95 12.81
N LEU A 157 5.08 14.31 11.55
CA LEU A 157 4.87 15.67 11.07
C LEU A 157 3.40 16.07 11.19
N ASP A 158 2.48 15.18 10.82
CA ASP A 158 1.04 15.38 10.95
C ASP A 158 0.62 15.54 12.42
N ALA A 159 1.14 14.70 13.32
CA ALA A 159 0.89 14.83 14.76
C ALA A 159 1.39 16.16 15.33
N VAL A 160 2.59 16.61 14.93
CA VAL A 160 3.16 17.89 15.36
C VAL A 160 2.35 19.07 14.82
N LEU A 161 1.99 19.05 13.54
CA LEU A 161 1.16 20.08 12.93
C LEU A 161 -0.20 20.14 13.61
N PHE A 162 -0.86 19.00 13.83
CA PHE A 162 -2.14 18.93 14.52
C PHE A 162 -2.08 19.52 15.93
N ALA A 163 -1.07 19.14 16.72
CA ALA A 163 -0.87 19.67 18.06
C ALA A 163 -0.61 21.20 18.05
N LYS A 164 0.17 21.68 17.08
CA LYS A 164 0.47 23.11 16.90
C LYS A 164 -0.78 23.90 16.51
N PHE A 165 -1.58 23.41 15.57
CA PHE A 165 -2.84 24.03 15.15
C PHE A 165 -3.88 24.02 16.28
N LYS A 166 -3.97 22.92 17.05
CA LYS A 166 -4.85 22.85 18.23
C LYS A 166 -4.49 23.89 19.29
N LYS A 167 -3.20 24.10 19.54
CA LYS A 167 -2.70 25.11 20.48
C LYS A 167 -2.95 26.55 19.99
N LEU A 168 -2.86 26.79 18.67
CA LEU A 168 -3.10 28.09 18.04
C LEU A 168 -4.58 28.48 18.00
N THR A 169 -5.49 27.52 17.83
CA THR A 169 -6.92 27.80 17.60
C THR A 169 -7.80 27.80 18.84
N LYS A 170 -7.26 27.48 20.04
CA LYS A 170 -7.94 27.56 21.35
C LYS A 170 -9.42 27.09 21.30
N ASP A 171 -9.67 25.96 20.65
CA ASP A 171 -10.99 25.30 20.50
C ASP A 171 -12.12 26.13 19.83
N ARG A 172 -11.85 27.26 19.18
CA ARG A 172 -12.92 28.19 18.75
C ARG A 172 -13.40 28.11 17.30
N ASN A 173 -12.64 27.54 16.36
CA ASN A 173 -13.01 27.56 14.94
C ASN A 173 -12.96 26.18 14.28
N LEU A 174 -14.10 25.48 14.28
CA LEU A 174 -14.27 24.17 13.62
C LEU A 174 -14.15 24.25 12.08
N TRP A 175 -14.40 25.42 11.48
CA TRP A 175 -14.50 25.58 10.02
C TRP A 175 -13.15 25.61 9.28
N LEU A 176 -12.08 26.05 9.97
CA LEU A 176 -10.70 25.99 9.46
C LEU A 176 -10.13 24.56 9.40
N ARG A 177 -10.84 23.57 9.97
CA ARG A 177 -10.46 22.15 9.86
C ARG A 177 -10.71 21.62 8.45
N ASN A 178 -11.87 21.90 7.86
CA ASN A 178 -12.24 21.31 6.57
C ASN A 178 -11.40 21.79 5.37
N VAL A 179 -10.80 22.98 5.45
CA VAL A 179 -9.98 23.54 4.35
C VAL A 179 -8.52 23.11 4.41
N PHE A 180 -8.06 22.64 5.58
CA PHE A 180 -6.69 22.17 5.79
C PHE A 180 -6.59 20.65 6.09
N SER A 181 -7.73 19.94 6.10
CA SER A 181 -7.86 18.52 6.46
C SER A 181 -7.94 17.57 5.25
N ASP A 182 -7.41 17.97 4.08
CA ASP A 182 -7.03 17.01 3.03
C ASP A 182 -5.82 16.13 3.44
N ILE A 183 -5.43 16.21 4.72
CA ILE A 183 -4.67 15.19 5.44
C ILE A 183 -5.69 14.45 6.32
N PRO A 184 -5.97 13.16 6.07
CA PRO A 184 -7.15 12.49 6.62
C PRO A 184 -7.07 12.42 8.15
N THR A 185 -7.96 13.17 8.80
CA THR A 185 -8.29 13.03 10.23
C THR A 185 -9.14 11.81 10.45
#